data_AF-A0A972YXC1-F1
#
_entry.id   AF-A0A972YXC1-F1
#
_cell.length_a   1.000
_cell.length_b   1.000
_cell.length_c   1.000
_cell.angle_alpha   90.00
_cell.angle_beta   90.00
_cell.angle_gamma   90.00
#
_symmetry.space_group_name_H-M   'P 1'
#
loop_
_entity.id
_entity.type
_entity.pdbx_description
1 polymer ?
#
loop_
_entity_poly.entity_id
_entity_poly.type
_entity_poly.pdbx_seq_one_letter_code
_entity_poly.pdbx_strand_id
1 'polypeptide(L)'
;MLMKMFAFEWRYFTRQPSFYVTSFIFFFLTFFATISENIQLGGGGNVLYNGPFAIAQTLLIMGLFAMFLVVNFVASTATRNETSKMSELLYSKPINPLSYQLGRFLGSFAIVATVFAFVP
;
A
#
# COMPACT_ATOMS: atom_id res chain seq x y z
N MET A 1 14.62 17.34 6.67
CA MET A 1 13.36 17.44 5.90
C MET A 1 12.73 16.08 5.63
N LEU A 2 13.51 15.08 5.19
CA LEU A 2 13.01 13.75 4.81
C LEU A 2 12.09 13.12 5.86
N MET A 3 12.55 12.95 7.12
CA MET A 3 11.71 12.38 8.18
C MET A 3 10.44 13.19 8.51
N LYS A 4 10.50 14.52 8.39
CA LYS A 4 9.34 15.38 8.61
C LYS A 4 8.30 15.19 7.50
N MET A 5 8.74 15.04 6.25
CA MET A 5 7.85 14.76 5.12
C MET A 5 7.30 13.33 5.16
N PHE A 6 8.13 12.36 5.53
CA PHE A 6 7.69 11.00 5.75
C PHE A 6 6.58 10.92 6.81
N ALA A 7 6.80 11.50 7.99
CA ALA A 7 5.82 11.51 9.07
C ALA A 7 4.54 12.28 8.68
N PHE A 8 4.66 13.32 7.86
CA PHE A 8 3.52 14.05 7.32
C PHE A 8 2.67 13.17 6.40
N GLU A 9 3.28 12.51 5.41
CA GLU A 9 2.55 11.62 4.50
C GLU A 9 1.94 10.43 5.25
N TRP A 10 2.68 9.83 6.18
CA TRP A 10 2.17 8.74 7.02
C TRP A 10 0.91 9.16 7.79
N ARG A 11 0.96 10.31 8.47
CA ARG A 11 -0.20 10.85 9.20
C ARG A 11 -1.35 11.26 8.28
N TYR A 12 -1.03 11.73 7.07
CA TYR A 12 -2.02 12.12 6.08
C TYR A 12 -2.83 10.90 5.63
N PHE A 13 -2.17 9.83 5.20
CA PHE A 13 -2.84 8.65 4.66
C PHE A 13 -3.50 7.78 5.73
N THR A 14 -2.91 7.63 6.92
CA THR A 14 -3.54 6.88 8.02
C THR A 14 -4.86 7.50 8.49
N ARG A 15 -5.10 8.78 8.18
CA ARG A 15 -6.37 9.46 8.48
C ARG A 15 -7.38 9.39 7.33
N GLN A 16 -6.97 8.91 6.15
CA GLN A 16 -7.88 8.81 5.01
C GLN A 16 -8.75 7.56 5.13
N PRO A 17 -10.05 7.67 4.78
CA PRO A 17 -10.94 6.51 4.76
C PRO A 17 -10.44 5.42 3.80
N SER A 18 -9.81 5.80 2.69
CA SER A 18 -9.23 4.86 1.71
C SER A 18 -8.27 3.87 2.35
N PHE A 19 -7.43 4.29 3.29
CA PHE A 19 -6.48 3.41 3.97
C PHE A 19 -7.19 2.31 4.77
N TYR A 20 -8.23 2.67 5.52
CA TYR A 20 -9.00 1.70 6.30
C TYR A 20 -9.75 0.72 5.39
N VAL A 21 -10.42 1.24 4.36
CA VAL A 21 -11.19 0.42 3.41
C VAL A 21 -10.29 -0.60 2.72
N THR A 22 -9.14 -0.18 2.19
CA THR A 22 -8.23 -1.10 1.52
C THR A 22 -7.63 -2.12 2.47
N SER A 23 -7.28 -1.71 3.71
CA SER A 23 -6.74 -2.63 4.72
C SER A 23 -7.75 -3.70 5.11
N PHE A 24 -9.01 -3.31 5.35
CA PHE A 24 -10.06 -4.26 5.68
C PHE A 24 -10.39 -5.20 4.52
N ILE A 25 -10.42 -4.71 3.27
CA ILE A 25 -10.66 -5.57 2.10
C ILE A 25 -9.57 -6.64 1.99
N PHE A 26 -8.30 -6.25 2.07
CA PHE A 26 -7.19 -7.21 1.98
C PHE A 26 -7.20 -8.21 3.13
N PHE A 27 -7.44 -7.73 4.36
CA PHE A 27 -7.56 -8.58 5.54
C PHE A 27 -8.71 -9.58 5.40
N PHE A 28 -9.93 -9.13 5.07
CA PHE A 28 -11.07 -10.04 4.96
C PHE A 28 -10.95 -11.01 3.79
N LEU A 29 -10.44 -10.57 2.64
CA LEU A 29 -10.30 -11.41 1.47
C LEU A 29 -9.39 -12.61 1.73
N THR A 30 -8.28 -12.38 2.42
CA THR A 30 -7.30 -13.41 2.79
C THR A 30 -7.77 -14.24 3.99
N PHE A 31 -8.35 -13.60 5.00
CA PHE A 31 -8.94 -14.27 6.16
C PHE A 31 -10.05 -15.26 5.78
N PHE A 32 -10.99 -14.87 4.90
CA PHE A 32 -12.03 -15.78 4.42
C PHE A 32 -11.47 -16.91 3.57
N ALA A 33 -10.37 -16.68 2.86
CA ALA A 33 -9.66 -17.72 2.12
C ALA A 33 -9.02 -18.77 3.02
N THR A 34 -8.53 -18.35 4.19
CA THR A 34 -7.91 -19.26 5.17
C THR A 34 -8.94 -20.07 5.94
N ILE A 35 -10.10 -19.48 6.27
CA ILE A 35 -11.12 -20.14 7.10
C ILE A 35 -12.10 -21.00 6.28
N SER A 36 -12.39 -20.61 5.04
CA SER A 36 -13.40 -21.29 4.23
C SER A 36 -12.78 -22.28 3.25
N GLU A 37 -13.14 -23.55 3.37
CA GLU A 37 -12.77 -24.58 2.38
C GLU A 37 -13.36 -24.31 0.98
N ASN A 38 -14.39 -23.46 0.89
CA ASN A 38 -15.03 -23.08 -0.38
C ASN A 38 -14.29 -21.96 -1.13
N ILE A 39 -13.46 -21.18 -0.44
CA ILE A 39 -12.74 -20.03 -1.03
C ILE A 39 -11.25 -20.37 -1.08
N GLN A 40 -10.85 -21.08 -2.14
CA GLN A 40 -9.45 -21.46 -2.32
C GLN A 40 -8.69 -20.35 -3.06
N LEU A 41 -7.83 -19.65 -2.31
CA LEU A 41 -6.75 -18.85 -2.87
C LEU A 41 -5.47 -19.68 -2.69
N GLY A 42 -4.96 -20.25 -3.79
CA GLY A 42 -3.71 -21.02 -3.82
C GLY A 42 -3.76 -22.36 -3.07
N GLY A 43 -3.58 -23.46 -3.82
CA GLY A 43 -3.69 -24.82 -3.28
C GLY A 43 -5.14 -25.30 -3.18
N GLY A 44 -5.50 -26.23 -4.07
CA GLY A 44 -6.78 -26.93 -4.06
C GLY A 44 -6.56 -28.44 -4.22
N GLY A 45 -7.44 -29.23 -3.61
CA GLY A 45 -7.36 -30.70 -3.64
C GLY A 45 -6.43 -31.30 -2.57
N ASN A 46 -5.83 -32.46 -2.86
CA ASN A 46 -4.94 -33.20 -1.95
C ASN A 46 -3.52 -32.61 -1.91
N VAL A 47 -3.39 -31.29 -1.73
CA VAL A 47 -2.11 -30.59 -1.63
C VAL A 47 -1.96 -30.09 -0.19
N LEU A 48 -0.74 -30.14 0.34
CA LEU A 48 -0.43 -29.53 1.63
C LEU A 48 -0.74 -28.04 1.56
N TYR A 49 -1.76 -27.58 2.28
CA TYR A 49 -2.13 -26.16 2.38
C TYR A 49 -0.97 -25.30 2.92
N ASN A 50 -0.11 -25.88 3.74
CA ASN A 50 1.14 -25.26 4.24
C ASN A 50 2.35 -25.51 3.32
N GLY A 51 2.12 -26.00 2.10
CA GLY A 51 3.17 -26.24 1.13
C GLY A 51 3.78 -24.92 0.63
N PRO A 52 5.10 -24.87 0.38
CA PRO A 52 5.76 -23.68 -0.15
C PRO A 52 5.11 -23.14 -1.43
N PHE A 53 4.58 -24.04 -2.26
CA PHE A 53 3.90 -23.69 -3.51
C PHE A 53 2.56 -22.98 -3.27
N ALA A 54 1.74 -23.44 -2.32
CA ALA A 54 0.45 -22.82 -2.00
C ALA A 54 0.65 -21.41 -1.40
N ILE A 55 1.65 -21.25 -0.53
CA ILE A 55 2.05 -19.96 0.05
C ILE A 55 2.58 -19.01 -1.04
N ALA A 56 3.44 -19.49 -1.94
CA ALA A 56 3.92 -18.65 -3.04
C ALA A 56 2.79 -18.20 -3.97
N GLN A 57 1.82 -19.08 -4.25
CA GLN A 57 0.69 -18.78 -5.11
C GLN A 57 -0.26 -17.75 -4.48
N THR A 58 -0.59 -17.89 -3.19
CA THR A 58 -1.37 -16.88 -2.45
C THR A 58 -0.67 -15.53 -2.46
N LEU A 59 0.64 -15.50 -2.19
CA LEU A 59 1.41 -14.26 -2.18
C LEU A 59 1.45 -13.58 -3.55
N LEU A 60 1.55 -14.35 -4.64
CA LEU A 60 1.53 -13.83 -6.02
C LEU A 60 0.17 -13.21 -6.36
N ILE A 61 -0.93 -13.88 -6.01
CA ILE A 61 -2.29 -13.36 -6.24
C ILE A 61 -2.50 -12.08 -5.43
N MET A 62 -2.09 -12.07 -4.15
CA MET A 62 -2.16 -10.87 -3.31
C MET A 62 -1.27 -9.74 -3.82
N GLY A 63 -0.08 -10.06 -4.35
CA GLY A 63 0.81 -9.10 -4.99
C GLY A 63 0.19 -8.42 -6.21
N LEU A 64 -0.53 -9.18 -7.04
CA LEU A 64 -1.29 -8.62 -8.17
C LEU A 64 -2.36 -7.63 -7.69
N PHE A 65 -3.10 -7.97 -6.63
CA PHE A 65 -4.06 -7.04 -6.05
C PHE A 65 -3.37 -5.81 -5.43
N ALA A 66 -2.23 -6.00 -4.78
CA ALA A 66 -1.48 -4.92 -4.15
C ALA A 66 -1.01 -3.86 -5.15
N MET A 67 -0.83 -4.20 -6.43
CA MET A 67 -0.50 -3.22 -7.48
C MET A 67 -1.58 -2.14 -7.63
N PHE A 68 -2.86 -2.45 -7.39
CA PHE A 68 -3.92 -1.44 -7.38
C PHE A 68 -3.75 -0.43 -6.22
N LEU A 69 -3.25 -0.89 -5.07
CA LEU A 69 -2.93 -0.01 -3.94
C LEU A 69 -1.79 0.94 -4.28
N VAL A 70 -0.75 0.43 -4.95
CA VAL A 70 0.39 1.26 -5.39
C VAL A 70 -0.11 2.41 -6.24
N VAL A 71 -0.97 2.14 -7.24
CA VAL A 71 -1.53 3.19 -8.08
C VAL A 71 -2.36 4.17 -7.25
N ASN A 72 -3.21 3.69 -6.35
CA ASN A 72 -4.07 4.56 -5.54
C ASN A 72 -3.26 5.53 -4.66
N PHE A 73 -2.31 5.01 -3.87
CA PHE A 73 -1.57 5.81 -2.90
C PHE A 73 -0.41 6.59 -3.54
N VAL A 74 0.40 5.94 -4.39
CA VAL A 74 1.58 6.59 -4.98
C VAL A 74 1.16 7.63 -6.02
N ALA A 75 0.19 7.34 -6.91
CA ALA A 75 -0.26 8.34 -7.89
C ALA A 75 -0.97 9.52 -7.21
N SER A 76 -1.72 9.27 -6.12
CA SER A 76 -2.32 10.34 -5.32
C SER A 76 -1.24 11.25 -4.73
N THR A 77 -0.13 10.71 -4.20
CA THR A 77 0.99 11.57 -3.81
C THR A 77 1.55 12.36 -4.98
N ALA A 78 1.81 11.75 -6.14
CA ALA A 78 2.42 12.45 -7.25
C ALA A 78 1.57 13.64 -7.74
N THR A 79 0.25 13.44 -7.89
CA THR A 79 -0.66 14.44 -8.46
C THR A 79 -1.15 15.49 -7.46
N ARG A 80 -1.09 15.23 -6.15
CA ARG A 80 -1.65 16.12 -5.12
C ARG A 80 -1.15 17.57 -5.20
N ASN A 81 0.12 17.80 -5.55
CA ASN A 81 0.67 19.15 -5.55
C ASN A 81 0.12 19.99 -6.71
N GLU A 82 -0.12 19.37 -7.86
CA GLU A 82 -0.73 20.01 -9.02
C GLU A 82 -2.20 20.32 -8.75
N THR A 83 -2.94 19.34 -8.22
CA THR A 83 -4.36 19.52 -7.91
C THR A 83 -4.60 20.56 -6.81
N SER A 84 -3.70 20.66 -5.82
CA SER A 84 -3.79 21.64 -4.75
C SER A 84 -3.09 22.97 -5.04
N LYS A 85 -2.58 23.18 -6.28
CA LYS A 85 -1.82 24.38 -6.68
C LYS A 85 -0.66 24.74 -5.73
N MET A 86 -0.03 23.75 -5.12
CA MET A 86 1.06 23.96 -4.15
C MET A 86 2.44 23.95 -4.81
N SER A 87 2.53 23.61 -6.10
CA SER A 87 3.77 23.55 -6.87
C SER A 87 4.54 24.89 -6.83
N GLU A 88 3.88 26.01 -7.12
CA GLU A 88 4.50 27.35 -7.13
C GLU A 88 5.08 27.78 -5.75
N LEU A 89 4.37 27.44 -4.66
CA LEU A 89 4.84 27.69 -3.29
C LEU A 89 6.06 26.82 -2.93
N LEU A 90 6.18 25.64 -3.54
CA LEU A 90 7.30 24.75 -3.31
C LEU A 90 8.56 25.23 -4.04
N TYR A 91 8.40 25.72 -5.28
CA TYR A 91 9.49 26.20 -6.12
C TYR A 91 10.07 27.56 -5.68
N SER A 92 9.31 28.35 -4.91
CA SER A 92 9.78 29.63 -4.36
C SER A 92 10.64 29.49 -3.10
N LYS A 93 10.72 28.29 -2.49
CA LYS A 93 11.56 28.03 -1.31
C LYS A 93 12.83 27.25 -1.67
N PRO A 94 13.95 27.50 -0.99
CA PRO A 94 15.20 26.73 -1.17
C PRO A 94 15.08 25.35 -0.50
N ILE A 95 14.26 24.47 -1.07
CA ILE A 95 14.04 23.10 -0.61
C ILE A 95 14.90 22.15 -1.46
N ASN A 96 15.63 21.24 -0.81
CA ASN A 96 16.39 20.22 -1.54
C ASN A 96 15.42 19.20 -2.19
N PRO A 97 15.40 19.10 -3.54
CA PRO A 97 14.41 18.32 -4.28
C PRO A 97 14.49 16.82 -3.99
N LEU A 98 15.69 16.28 -3.81
CA LEU A 98 15.88 14.84 -3.51
C LEU A 98 15.28 14.48 -2.16
N SER A 99 15.58 15.29 -1.12
CA SER A 99 15.07 15.03 0.23
C SER A 99 13.54 15.16 0.33
N TYR A 100 12.95 16.00 -0.51
CA TYR A 100 11.51 16.18 -0.61
C TYR A 100 10.86 14.99 -1.31
N GLN A 101 11.32 14.65 -2.52
CA GLN A 101 10.72 13.57 -3.32
C GLN A 101 10.89 12.20 -2.66
N LEU A 102 12.07 11.93 -2.06
CA LEU A 102 12.32 10.70 -1.32
C LEU A 102 11.43 10.59 -0.07
N GLY A 103 11.22 11.68 0.67
CA GLY A 103 10.33 11.67 1.83
C GLY A 103 8.89 11.29 1.46
N ARG A 104 8.41 11.76 0.31
CA ARG A 104 7.06 11.46 -0.18
C ARG A 104 6.92 10.03 -0.70
N PHE A 105 7.92 9.58 -1.45
CA PHE A 105 7.99 8.21 -1.94
C PHE A 105 8.06 7.20 -0.79
N LEU A 106 8.95 7.42 0.19
CA LEU A 106 9.07 6.53 1.34
C LEU A 106 7.78 6.52 2.17
N GLY A 107 7.11 7.67 2.29
CA GLY A 107 5.82 7.77 2.98
C GLY A 107 4.76 6.88 2.32
N SER A 108 4.50 7.08 1.02
CA SER A 108 3.51 6.28 0.27
C SER A 108 3.91 4.81 0.18
N PHE A 109 5.19 4.51 0.02
CA PHE A 109 5.70 3.14 0.05
C PHE A 109 5.42 2.45 1.39
N ALA A 110 5.75 3.10 2.52
CA ALA A 110 5.51 2.53 3.85
C ALA A 110 4.03 2.23 4.09
N ILE A 111 3.12 3.05 3.57
CA ILE A 111 1.68 2.84 3.69
C ILE A 111 1.26 1.60 2.91
N VAL A 112 1.67 1.48 1.65
CA VAL A 112 1.36 0.29 0.83
C VAL A 112 1.94 -0.97 1.49
N ALA A 113 3.18 -0.90 1.97
CA ALA A 113 3.82 -2.01 2.69
C ALA A 113 3.05 -2.39 3.96
N THR A 114 2.51 -1.40 4.68
CA THR A 114 1.70 -1.63 5.87
C THR A 114 0.37 -2.31 5.53
N VAL A 115 -0.33 -1.84 4.49
CA VAL A 115 -1.56 -2.49 4.01
C VAL A 115 -1.28 -3.93 3.58
N PHE A 116 -0.16 -4.17 2.88
CA PHE A 116 0.23 -5.52 2.50
C PHE A 116 0.58 -6.39 3.71
N ALA A 117 1.19 -5.83 4.76
CA ALA A 117 1.48 -6.56 6.00
C ALA A 117 0.23 -6.93 6.81
N PHE A 118 -0.95 -6.39 6.50
CA PHE A 118 -2.23 -6.85 7.06
C PHE A 118 -2.72 -8.16 6.44
N VAL A 119 -2.11 -8.63 5.35
CA VAL A 119 -2.38 -9.95 4.78
C VAL A 119 -1.80 -11.01 5.74
N PRO A 120 -2.65 -11.88 6.32
CA PRO A 120 -2.24 -13.00 7.18
C PRO A 120 -1.56 -14.13 6.39
#